data_AF-A0A3D4YRK6-F1
#
_entry.id   AF-A0A3D4YRK6-F1
#
_cell.length_a   1.000
_cell.length_b   1.000
_cell.length_c   1.000
_cell.angle_alpha   90.00
_cell.angle_beta   90.00
_cell.angle_gamma   90.00
#
_symmetry.space_group_name_H-M   'P 1'
#
loop_
_entity.id
_entity.type
_entity.pdbx_description
1 polymer ?
#
loop_
_entity_poly.entity_id
_entity_poly.type
_entity_poly.pdbx_seq_one_letter_code
_entity_poly.pdbx_strand_id
1 'polypeptide(L)'
;VDVKQVTVISLGIATLVALVTGMIMLRPPLLAPIREARRLLDAVGWAAVLPQMLAALGALFAIAGVGSVVSGLAQRWIPLDNPFVVVTTYALGMAVFTMIMGNAFAAFPVMTAGIGLPLIVQKFGGDPAVMASIGMLSGYCGTLMTPMAANFNIVPTALLELPDENAVIKVQIPTALMLLGANILLMNFLVFRR
;
A
#
# COMPACT_ATOMS: atom_id res chain seq x y z
N VAL A 1 -24.67 13.88 -2.39
CA VAL A 1 -23.39 13.29 -2.82
C VAL A 1 -23.16 12.06 -1.98
N ASP A 2 -23.02 10.88 -2.57
CA ASP A 2 -22.70 9.67 -1.81
C ASP A 2 -21.31 9.84 -1.18
N VAL A 3 -21.20 9.63 0.14
CA VAL A 3 -19.96 9.85 0.91
C VAL A 3 -18.80 9.00 0.33
N LYS A 4 -19.11 7.88 -0.33
CA LYS A 4 -18.12 7.01 -0.98
C LYS A 4 -17.42 7.64 -2.18
N GLN A 5 -18.03 8.62 -2.84
CA GLN A 5 -17.48 9.23 -4.07
C GLN A 5 -16.79 10.57 -3.83
N VAL A 6 -16.86 11.13 -2.62
CA VAL A 6 -16.31 12.46 -2.30
C VAL A 6 -14.84 12.58 -2.68
N THR A 7 -14.03 11.54 -2.44
CA THR A 7 -12.61 11.54 -2.78
C THR A 7 -12.38 11.59 -4.29
N VAL A 8 -13.11 10.77 -5.06
CA VAL A 8 -12.97 10.69 -6.52
C VAL A 8 -13.46 11.97 -7.18
N ILE A 9 -14.59 12.51 -6.70
CA ILE A 9 -15.15 13.78 -7.16
C ILE A 9 -14.18 14.93 -6.87
N SER A 10 -13.63 14.99 -5.65
CA SER A 10 -12.65 16.02 -5.27
C SER A 10 -11.38 15.94 -6.10
N LEU A 11 -10.88 14.73 -6.38
CA LEU A 11 -9.73 14.53 -7.26
C LEU A 11 -10.04 15.00 -8.70
N GLY A 12 -11.22 14.68 -9.22
CA GLY A 12 -11.66 15.13 -10.54
C GLY A 12 -11.71 16.66 -10.65
N ILE A 13 -12.31 17.32 -9.67
CA ILE A 13 -12.36 18.79 -9.60
C ILE A 13 -10.95 19.38 -9.48
N ALA A 14 -10.11 18.87 -8.58
CA ALA A 14 -8.74 19.34 -8.40
C ALA A 14 -7.91 19.21 -9.69
N THR A 15 -8.08 18.11 -10.42
CA THR A 15 -7.40 17.88 -11.71
C THR A 15 -7.84 18.90 -12.76
N LEU A 16 -9.14 19.21 -12.84
CA LEU A 16 -9.64 20.24 -13.75
C LEU A 16 -9.10 21.63 -13.40
N VAL A 17 -9.11 21.99 -12.11
CA VAL A 17 -8.57 23.27 -11.64
C VAL A 17 -7.08 23.38 -11.94
N ALA A 18 -6.29 22.33 -11.68
CA ALA A 18 -4.87 22.29 -11.99
C ALA A 18 -4.61 22.44 -13.50
N LEU A 19 -5.39 21.75 -14.33
CA LEU A 19 -5.30 21.85 -15.79
C LEU A 19 -5.59 23.27 -16.28
N VAL A 20 -6.70 23.88 -15.82
CA VAL A 20 -7.06 25.25 -16.18
C VAL A 20 -5.98 26.24 -15.75
N THR A 21 -5.47 26.10 -14.52
CA THR A 21 -4.39 26.95 -14.00
C THR A 21 -3.12 26.81 -14.84
N GLY A 22 -2.72 25.59 -15.19
CA GLY A 22 -1.57 25.32 -16.06
C GLY A 22 -1.74 25.90 -17.46
N MET A 23 -2.94 25.79 -18.05
CA MET A 23 -3.27 26.38 -19.35
C MET A 23 -3.15 27.91 -19.33
N ILE A 24 -3.59 28.56 -18.23
CA ILE A 24 -3.48 30.01 -18.07
C ILE A 24 -2.03 30.46 -17.89
N MET A 25 -1.24 29.74 -17.09
CA MET A 25 0.14 30.10 -16.77
C MET A 25 1.11 29.87 -17.93
N LEU A 26 1.07 28.67 -18.53
CA LEU A 26 2.02 28.30 -19.60
C LEU A 26 1.55 28.69 -21.00
N ARG A 27 0.26 29.01 -21.16
CA ARG A 27 -0.38 29.32 -22.45
C ARG A 27 0.01 28.36 -23.59
N PRO A 28 0.01 27.04 -23.38
CA PRO A 28 0.36 26.10 -24.44
C PRO A 28 -0.79 25.97 -25.46
N PRO A 29 -0.55 25.34 -26.63
CA PRO A 29 -1.62 25.02 -27.57
C PRO A 29 -2.74 24.18 -26.91
N LEU A 30 -4.00 24.38 -27.31
CA LEU A 30 -5.18 23.69 -26.73
C LEU A 30 -5.07 22.15 -26.74
N LEU A 31 -4.35 21.58 -27.70
CA LEU A 31 -4.16 20.13 -27.82
C LEU A 31 -2.97 19.60 -27.01
N ALA A 32 -2.15 20.47 -26.39
CA ALA A 32 -0.96 20.07 -25.67
C ALA A 32 -1.26 19.12 -24.49
N PRO A 33 -2.28 19.34 -23.64
CA PRO A 33 -2.57 18.41 -22.55
C PRO A 33 -2.92 16.99 -23.02
N ILE A 34 -3.65 16.88 -24.13
CA ILE A 34 -4.06 15.58 -24.68
C ILE A 34 -2.86 14.83 -25.26
N ARG A 35 -1.97 15.54 -25.97
CA ARG A 35 -0.74 14.95 -26.50
C ARG A 35 0.19 14.49 -25.38
N GLU A 36 0.31 15.29 -24.34
CA GLU A 36 1.15 14.97 -23.18
C GLU A 36 0.56 13.82 -22.37
N ALA A 37 -0.76 13.80 -22.17
CA ALA A 37 -1.44 12.66 -21.54
C ALA A 37 -1.19 11.36 -22.29
N ARG A 38 -1.26 11.37 -23.63
CA ARG A 38 -0.91 10.20 -24.46
C ARG A 38 0.56 9.81 -24.27
N ARG A 39 1.48 10.77 -24.35
CA ARG A 39 2.92 10.51 -24.17
C ARG A 39 3.22 9.87 -22.81
N LEU A 40 2.60 10.37 -21.74
CA LEU A 40 2.74 9.83 -20.38
C LEU A 40 2.14 8.42 -20.27
N LEU A 41 0.97 8.19 -20.86
CA LEU A 41 0.34 6.87 -20.91
C LEU A 41 1.15 5.88 -21.76
N ASP A 42 1.77 6.32 -22.85
CA ASP A 42 2.62 5.45 -23.67
C ASP A 42 3.92 5.10 -22.93
N ALA A 43 4.49 6.04 -22.17
CA ALA A 43 5.72 5.83 -21.40
C ALA A 43 5.51 4.98 -20.12
N VAL A 44 4.39 5.15 -19.42
CA VAL A 44 4.17 4.61 -18.07
C VAL A 44 2.83 3.83 -17.96
N GLY A 45 2.21 3.49 -19.09
CA GLY A 45 0.87 2.87 -19.13
C GLY A 45 0.81 1.50 -18.46
N TRP A 46 1.89 0.71 -18.55
CA TRP A 46 1.99 -0.57 -17.85
C TRP A 46 1.90 -0.41 -16.33
N ALA A 47 2.51 0.64 -15.78
CA ALA A 47 2.46 0.97 -14.35
C ALA A 47 1.11 1.57 -13.94
N ALA A 48 0.41 2.25 -14.85
CA ALA A 48 -0.93 2.79 -14.60
C ALA A 48 -1.99 1.69 -14.40
N VAL A 49 -1.87 0.55 -15.08
CA VAL A 49 -2.80 -0.58 -14.94
C VAL A 49 -2.48 -1.47 -13.73
N LEU A 50 -1.24 -1.39 -13.22
CA LEU A 50 -0.74 -2.25 -12.15
C LEU A 50 -1.59 -2.24 -10.86
N PRO A 51 -2.04 -1.09 -10.30
CA PRO A 51 -2.86 -1.07 -9.09
C PRO A 51 -4.19 -1.81 -9.25
N GLN A 52 -4.80 -1.74 -10.43
CA GLN A 52 -6.06 -2.44 -10.71
C GLN A 52 -5.85 -3.95 -10.76
N MET A 53 -4.75 -4.42 -11.38
CA MET A 53 -4.39 -5.83 -11.40
C MET A 53 -4.09 -6.36 -9.99
N LEU A 54 -3.41 -5.56 -9.17
CA LEU A 54 -3.08 -5.92 -7.79
C LEU A 54 -4.33 -5.98 -6.89
N ALA A 55 -5.29 -5.08 -7.11
CA ALA A 55 -6.59 -5.15 -6.42
C ALA A 55 -7.34 -6.44 -6.80
N ALA A 56 -7.35 -6.81 -8.08
CA ALA A 56 -7.93 -8.07 -8.54
C ALA A 56 -7.21 -9.29 -7.94
N LEU A 57 -5.87 -9.27 -7.86
CA LEU A 57 -5.08 -10.31 -7.22
C LEU A 57 -5.41 -10.46 -5.73
N GLY A 58 -5.53 -9.36 -5.00
CA GLY A 58 -5.93 -9.37 -3.59
C GLY A 58 -7.31 -10.00 -3.39
N ALA A 59 -8.27 -9.70 -4.28
CA ALA A 59 -9.59 -10.33 -4.28
C ALA A 59 -9.51 -11.83 -4.58
N LEU A 60 -8.70 -12.24 -5.57
CA LEU A 60 -8.47 -13.64 -5.89
C LEU A 60 -7.88 -14.41 -4.71
N PHE A 61 -6.89 -13.84 -4.00
CA PHE A 61 -6.31 -14.48 -2.83
C PHE A 61 -7.28 -14.60 -1.65
N ALA A 62 -8.15 -13.61 -1.47
CA ALA A 62 -9.22 -13.68 -0.48
C ALA A 62 -10.19 -14.83 -0.80
N ILE A 63 -10.60 -14.97 -2.07
CA ILE A 63 -11.51 -16.04 -2.52
C ILE A 63 -10.82 -17.42 -2.48
N ALA A 64 -9.54 -17.50 -2.85
CA ALA A 64 -8.75 -18.72 -2.82
C ALA A 64 -8.38 -19.18 -1.39
N GLY A 65 -8.69 -18.38 -0.37
CA GLY A 65 -8.44 -18.75 1.02
C GLY A 65 -6.96 -18.70 1.43
N VAL A 66 -6.12 -17.92 0.75
CA VAL A 66 -4.68 -17.84 1.08
C VAL A 66 -4.45 -17.41 2.54
N GLY A 67 -5.35 -16.58 3.09
CA GLY A 67 -5.31 -16.15 4.48
C GLY A 67 -5.35 -17.31 5.50
N SER A 68 -6.11 -18.39 5.24
CA SER A 68 -6.20 -19.53 6.16
C SER A 68 -4.93 -20.37 6.16
N VAL A 69 -4.24 -20.46 5.02
CA VAL A 69 -2.93 -21.10 4.92
C VAL A 69 -1.89 -20.32 5.71
N VAL A 70 -1.88 -18.98 5.56
CA VAL A 70 -0.98 -18.10 6.30
C VAL A 70 -1.26 -18.17 7.80
N SER A 71 -2.53 -18.19 8.21
CA SER A 71 -2.91 -18.30 9.63
C SER A 71 -2.45 -19.63 10.24
N GLY A 72 -2.62 -20.74 9.51
CA GLY A 72 -2.18 -22.06 9.95
C GLY A 72 -0.65 -22.14 10.10
N LEU A 73 0.09 -21.52 9.17
CA LEU A 73 1.54 -21.45 9.27
C LEU A 73 1.97 -20.58 10.48
N ALA A 74 1.35 -19.42 10.66
CA ALA A 74 1.67 -18.52 11.77
C ALA A 74 1.39 -19.19 13.13
N GLN A 75 0.25 -19.85 13.31
CA GLN A 75 -0.11 -20.53 14.57
C GLN A 75 0.83 -21.69 14.92
N ARG A 76 1.43 -22.34 13.92
CA ARG A 76 2.36 -23.46 14.14
C ARG A 76 3.74 -23.01 14.64
N TRP A 77 4.19 -21.84 14.20
CA TRP A 77 5.56 -21.37 14.45
C TRP A 77 5.64 -20.20 15.43
N ILE A 78 4.53 -19.50 15.70
CA ILE A 78 4.50 -18.29 16.52
C ILE A 78 3.55 -18.50 17.70
N PRO A 79 3.99 -18.23 18.95
CA PRO A 79 3.12 -18.25 20.12
C PRO A 79 2.20 -17.01 20.12
N LEU A 80 1.02 -17.15 19.52
CA LEU A 80 0.05 -16.06 19.30
C LEU A 80 -0.86 -15.80 20.51
N ASP A 81 -0.33 -15.99 21.71
CA ASP A 81 -1.04 -15.82 22.99
C ASP A 81 -0.86 -14.43 23.59
N ASN A 82 0.16 -13.70 23.15
CA ASN A 82 0.40 -12.33 23.56
C ASN A 82 -0.10 -11.34 22.48
N PRO A 83 -0.96 -10.36 22.83
CA PRO A 83 -1.44 -9.35 21.90
C PRO A 83 -0.30 -8.57 21.19
N PHE A 84 0.81 -8.30 21.88
CA PHE A 84 1.99 -7.65 21.29
C PHE A 84 2.62 -8.49 20.18
N VAL A 85 2.71 -9.81 20.38
CA VAL A 85 3.26 -10.74 19.38
C VAL A 85 2.36 -10.76 18.16
N VAL A 86 1.04 -10.83 18.34
CA VAL A 86 0.08 -10.81 17.22
C VAL A 86 0.18 -9.52 16.42
N VAL A 87 0.21 -8.36 17.08
CA VAL A 87 0.37 -7.06 16.42
C VAL A 87 1.67 -7.00 15.62
N THR A 88 2.77 -7.45 16.23
CA THR A 88 4.09 -7.46 15.57
C THR A 88 4.10 -8.41 14.37
N THR A 89 3.54 -9.62 14.51
CA THR A 89 3.41 -10.59 13.42
C THR A 89 2.55 -10.04 12.28
N TYR A 90 1.44 -9.37 12.58
CA TYR A 90 0.59 -8.75 11.56
C TYR A 90 1.32 -7.62 10.83
N ALA A 91 1.96 -6.70 11.55
CA ALA A 91 2.66 -5.56 10.96
C ALA A 91 3.89 -5.97 10.13
N LEU A 92 4.72 -6.89 10.66
CA LEU A 92 5.85 -7.46 9.93
C LEU A 92 5.38 -8.30 8.74
N GLY A 93 4.34 -9.11 8.93
CA GLY A 93 3.74 -9.90 7.87
C GLY A 93 3.17 -9.03 6.75
N MET A 94 2.51 -7.92 7.09
CA MET A 94 2.07 -6.90 6.14
C MET A 94 3.25 -6.35 5.32
N ALA A 95 4.34 -5.94 5.97
CA ALA A 95 5.52 -5.43 5.28
C ALA A 95 6.17 -6.50 4.38
N VAL A 96 6.36 -7.72 4.88
CA VAL A 96 7.01 -8.82 4.14
C VAL A 96 6.18 -9.31 2.97
N PHE A 97 4.89 -9.57 3.16
CA PHE A 97 4.01 -9.93 2.04
C PHE A 97 3.94 -8.81 1.00
N THR A 98 3.96 -7.56 1.45
CA THR A 98 4.01 -6.43 0.52
C THR A 98 5.34 -6.39 -0.25
N MET A 99 6.47 -6.70 0.38
CA MET A 99 7.75 -6.80 -0.32
C MET A 99 7.72 -7.86 -1.43
N ILE A 100 7.03 -9.00 -1.18
CA ILE A 100 6.89 -10.09 -2.15
C ILE A 100 5.96 -9.69 -3.30
N MET A 101 4.81 -9.09 -3.01
CA MET A 101 3.82 -8.72 -4.04
C MET A 101 4.08 -7.38 -4.72
N GLY A 102 4.94 -6.54 -4.16
CA GLY A 102 5.19 -5.18 -4.63
C GLY A 102 4.11 -4.17 -4.26
N ASN A 103 3.08 -4.53 -3.48
CA ASN A 103 2.01 -3.61 -3.11
C ASN A 103 1.21 -3.98 -1.85
N ALA A 104 0.93 -2.97 -1.02
CA ALA A 104 0.17 -3.12 0.21
C ALA A 104 -1.29 -3.55 0.00
N PHE A 105 -1.95 -3.10 -1.08
CA PHE A 105 -3.35 -3.47 -1.38
C PHE A 105 -3.52 -4.94 -1.72
N ALA A 106 -2.49 -5.58 -2.31
CA ALA A 106 -2.52 -7.01 -2.56
C ALA A 106 -2.25 -7.82 -1.27
N ALA A 107 -1.37 -7.32 -0.40
CA ALA A 107 -1.06 -7.93 0.89
C ALA A 107 -2.20 -7.86 1.90
N PHE A 108 -2.91 -6.74 1.90
CA PHE A 108 -3.85 -6.42 2.94
C PHE A 108 -4.97 -7.45 3.12
N PRO A 109 -5.69 -7.92 2.08
CA PRO A 109 -6.72 -8.93 2.24
C PRO A 109 -6.18 -10.23 2.84
N VAL A 110 -5.00 -10.69 2.40
CA VAL A 110 -4.40 -11.95 2.85
C VAL A 110 -4.01 -11.89 4.32
N MET A 111 -3.25 -10.88 4.71
CA MET A 111 -2.76 -10.73 6.08
C MET A 111 -3.88 -10.37 7.05
N THR A 112 -4.86 -9.57 6.60
CA THR A 112 -6.00 -9.18 7.43
C THR A 112 -6.97 -10.34 7.63
N ALA A 113 -7.24 -11.14 6.59
CA ALA A 113 -8.06 -12.34 6.73
C ALA A 113 -7.36 -13.44 7.55
N GLY A 114 -6.03 -13.58 7.40
CA GLY A 114 -5.28 -14.63 8.09
C GLY A 114 -4.91 -14.30 9.55
N ILE A 115 -4.54 -13.05 9.84
CA ILE A 115 -3.98 -12.67 11.15
C ILE A 115 -4.77 -11.52 11.76
N GLY A 116 -4.96 -10.42 11.03
CA GLY A 116 -5.53 -9.18 11.58
C GLY A 116 -6.93 -9.36 12.20
N LEU A 117 -7.92 -9.75 11.40
CA LEU A 117 -9.29 -9.97 11.89
C LEU A 117 -9.39 -11.12 12.91
N PRO A 118 -8.91 -12.34 12.65
CA PRO A 118 -9.13 -13.45 13.58
C PRO A 118 -8.39 -13.30 14.90
N LEU A 119 -7.20 -12.70 14.90
CA LEU A 119 -6.38 -12.63 16.11
C LEU A 119 -6.48 -11.26 16.78
N ILE A 120 -6.25 -10.16 16.07
CA ILE A 120 -6.28 -8.83 16.70
C ILE A 120 -7.70 -8.44 17.09
N VAL A 121 -8.66 -8.59 16.16
CA VAL A 121 -10.04 -8.15 16.39
C VAL A 121 -10.86 -9.20 17.14
N GLN A 122 -10.91 -10.44 16.66
CA GLN A 122 -11.81 -11.46 17.22
C GLN A 122 -11.28 -12.10 18.51
N LYS A 123 -9.99 -12.46 18.58
CA LYS A 123 -9.40 -13.08 19.78
C LYS A 123 -9.11 -12.05 20.89
N PHE A 124 -8.50 -10.91 20.55
CA PHE A 124 -8.06 -9.91 21.53
C PHE A 124 -8.95 -8.65 21.63
N GLY A 125 -10.05 -8.57 20.86
CA GLY A 125 -11.01 -7.47 20.97
C GLY A 125 -10.53 -6.11 20.43
N GLY A 126 -9.50 -6.11 19.58
CA GLY A 126 -8.93 -4.88 19.03
C GLY A 126 -9.85 -4.14 18.04
N ASP A 127 -9.64 -2.84 17.91
CA ASP A 127 -10.36 -1.97 16.98
C ASP A 127 -10.01 -2.27 15.51
N PRO A 128 -10.98 -2.71 14.68
CA PRO A 128 -10.74 -3.01 13.26
C PRO A 128 -10.25 -1.81 12.45
N ALA A 129 -10.71 -0.59 12.79
CA ALA A 129 -10.34 0.60 12.04
C ALA A 129 -8.87 0.95 12.25
N VAL A 130 -8.41 0.90 13.51
CA VAL A 130 -7.00 1.13 13.87
C VAL A 130 -6.10 0.05 13.27
N MET A 131 -6.52 -1.21 13.38
CA MET A 131 -5.80 -2.34 12.79
C MET A 131 -5.67 -2.18 11.27
N ALA A 132 -6.77 -1.87 10.58
CA ALA A 132 -6.77 -1.69 9.14
C ALA A 132 -5.90 -0.51 8.68
N SER A 133 -6.02 0.65 9.34
CA SER A 133 -5.28 1.85 8.96
C SER A 133 -3.77 1.69 9.19
N ILE A 134 -3.36 1.24 10.38
CA ILE A 134 -1.93 1.10 10.71
C ILE A 134 -1.35 -0.14 10.01
N GLY A 135 -2.15 -1.18 9.78
CA GLY A 135 -1.79 -2.34 8.98
C GLY A 135 -1.43 -1.96 7.55
N MET A 136 -2.27 -1.13 6.90
CA MET A 136 -1.98 -0.59 5.57
C MET A 136 -0.69 0.25 5.55
N LEU A 137 -0.49 1.13 6.54
CA LEU A 137 0.76 1.90 6.66
C LEU A 137 1.98 1.00 6.82
N SER A 138 1.86 -0.09 7.58
CA SER A 138 2.92 -1.09 7.74
C SER A 138 3.22 -1.81 6.42
N GLY A 139 2.20 -2.11 5.62
CA GLY A 139 2.37 -2.61 4.25
C GLY A 139 3.14 -1.64 3.35
N TYR A 140 2.81 -0.35 3.39
CA TYR A 140 3.56 0.65 2.62
C TYR A 140 5.02 0.77 3.02
N CYS A 141 5.39 0.51 4.29
CA CYS A 141 6.79 0.39 4.67
C CYS A 141 7.50 -0.71 3.87
N GLY A 142 6.84 -1.86 3.64
CA GLY A 142 7.35 -2.90 2.75
C GLY A 142 7.45 -2.47 1.29
N THR A 143 6.52 -1.64 0.80
CA THR A 143 6.54 -1.11 -0.57
C THR A 143 7.80 -0.29 -0.84
N LEU A 144 8.26 0.47 0.14
CA LEU A 144 9.49 1.29 0.06
C LEU A 144 10.78 0.46 0.03
N MET A 145 10.72 -0.81 0.45
CA MET A 145 11.91 -1.67 0.61
C MET A 145 12.06 -2.72 -0.51
N THR A 146 11.21 -2.72 -1.53
CA THR A 146 11.20 -3.78 -2.57
C THR A 146 11.31 -3.26 -4.01
N PRO A 147 12.10 -3.91 -4.87
CA PRO A 147 12.12 -3.60 -6.30
C PRO A 147 10.81 -3.99 -7.01
N MET A 148 10.00 -4.89 -6.42
CA MET A 148 8.71 -5.30 -6.97
C MET A 148 7.68 -4.17 -7.00
N ALA A 149 7.86 -3.12 -6.20
CA ALA A 149 7.00 -1.94 -6.16
C ALA A 149 7.34 -0.98 -7.31
N ALA A 150 7.05 -1.40 -8.53
CA ALA A 150 7.47 -0.70 -9.74
C ALA A 150 7.03 0.77 -9.77
N ASN A 151 5.79 1.05 -9.37
CA ASN A 151 5.22 2.40 -9.37
C ASN A 151 5.92 3.37 -8.39
N PHE A 152 6.59 2.85 -7.37
CA PHE A 152 7.25 3.64 -6.34
C PHE A 152 8.76 3.71 -6.52
N ASN A 153 9.38 2.62 -6.96
CA ASN A 153 10.83 2.47 -6.88
C ASN A 153 11.51 2.33 -8.25
N ILE A 154 10.79 1.92 -9.30
CA ILE A 154 11.35 1.67 -10.64
C ILE A 154 10.95 2.76 -11.63
N VAL A 155 9.68 3.19 -11.62
CA VAL A 155 9.21 4.26 -12.52
C VAL A 155 9.95 5.58 -12.27
N PRO A 156 10.12 6.06 -11.02
CA PRO A 156 10.84 7.33 -10.80
C PRO A 156 12.32 7.25 -11.14
N THR A 157 12.99 6.10 -10.90
CA THR A 157 14.41 5.92 -11.24
C THR A 157 14.62 5.91 -12.75
N ALA A 158 13.73 5.26 -13.50
CA ALA A 158 13.73 5.28 -14.96
C ALA A 158 13.45 6.67 -15.53
N LEU A 159 12.48 7.41 -14.96
CA LEU A 159 12.17 8.78 -15.39
C LEU A 159 13.28 9.79 -15.10
N LEU A 160 14.08 9.54 -14.06
CA LEU A 160 15.22 10.38 -13.68
C LEU A 160 16.56 9.88 -14.27
N GLU A 161 16.53 8.83 -15.09
CA GLU A 161 17.71 8.19 -15.71
C GLU A 161 18.85 7.95 -14.70
N LEU A 162 18.49 7.51 -13.48
CA LEU A 162 19.48 7.28 -12.43
C LEU A 162 20.40 6.10 -12.81
N PRO A 163 21.72 6.19 -12.51
CA PRO A 163 22.68 5.14 -12.84
C PRO A 163 22.47 3.85 -12.03
N ASP A 164 21.77 3.93 -10.88
CA ASP A 164 21.42 2.80 -10.03
C ASP A 164 19.90 2.70 -9.90
N GLU A 165 19.33 1.64 -10.47
CA GLU A 165 17.90 1.34 -10.44
C GLU A 165 17.34 1.17 -9.02
N ASN A 166 18.20 0.85 -8.04
CA ASN A 166 17.82 0.65 -6.64
C ASN A 166 18.20 1.82 -5.73
N ALA A 167 18.67 2.95 -6.28
CA ALA A 167 19.12 4.11 -5.50
C ALA A 167 18.03 4.62 -4.54
N VAL A 168 16.78 4.68 -5.02
CA VAL A 168 15.63 5.13 -4.23
C VAL A 168 15.37 4.21 -3.04
N ILE A 169 15.41 2.90 -3.25
CA ILE A 169 15.18 1.89 -2.21
C ILE A 169 16.24 2.02 -1.11
N LYS A 170 17.52 2.14 -1.47
CA LYS A 170 18.62 2.27 -0.51
C LYS A 170 18.45 3.45 0.42
N VAL A 171 17.96 4.58 -0.11
CA VAL A 171 17.71 5.79 0.68
C VAL A 171 16.45 5.65 1.55
N GLN A 172 15.44 4.92 1.07
CA GLN A 172 14.17 4.76 1.78
C GLN A 172 14.20 3.71 2.89
N ILE A 173 15.05 2.67 2.80
CA ILE A 173 15.11 1.57 3.78
C ILE A 173 15.20 2.06 5.23
N PRO A 174 16.10 2.99 5.61
CA PRO A 174 16.19 3.46 7.00
C PRO A 174 14.88 4.07 7.49
N THR A 175 14.25 4.91 6.67
CA THR A 175 12.97 5.55 7.00
C THR A 175 11.83 4.53 7.08
N ALA A 176 11.79 3.58 6.15
CA ALA A 176 10.78 2.52 6.12
C ALA A 176 10.85 1.64 7.37
N LEU A 177 12.05 1.27 7.82
CA LEU A 177 12.26 0.48 9.03
C LEU A 177 11.88 1.26 10.30
N MET A 178 12.25 2.54 10.38
CA MET A 178 11.85 3.40 11.51
C MET A 178 10.33 3.57 11.59
N LEU A 179 9.68 3.80 10.44
CA LEU A 179 8.22 3.92 10.36
C LEU A 179 7.53 2.59 10.68
N LEU A 180 8.07 1.46 10.24
CA LEU A 180 7.54 0.14 10.58
C LEU A 180 7.61 -0.10 12.10
N GLY A 181 8.73 0.23 12.74
CA GLY A 181 8.86 0.18 14.19
C GLY A 181 7.85 1.09 14.90
N ALA A 182 7.70 2.32 14.43
CA ALA A 182 6.70 3.25 14.97
C ALA A 182 5.26 2.73 14.79
N ASN A 183 4.93 2.14 13.64
CA ASN A 183 3.62 1.56 13.37
C ASN A 183 3.32 0.37 14.28
N ILE A 184 4.30 -0.49 14.57
CA ILE A 184 4.14 -1.60 15.52
C ILE A 184 3.79 -1.05 16.91
N LEU A 185 4.54 -0.05 17.38
CA LEU A 185 4.29 0.58 18.68
C LEU A 185 2.92 1.26 18.71
N LEU A 186 2.60 2.07 17.69
CA LEU A 186 1.31 2.78 17.60
C LEU A 186 0.13 1.80 17.56
N MET A 187 0.21 0.74 16.76
CA MET A 187 -0.85 -0.26 16.71
C MET A 187 -1.01 -0.93 18.07
N ASN A 188 0.10 -1.30 18.73
CA ASN A 188 0.04 -1.94 20.04
C ASN A 188 -0.63 -1.06 21.10
N PHE A 189 -0.37 0.26 21.09
CA PHE A 189 -0.98 1.19 22.04
C PHE A 189 -2.42 1.60 21.70
N LEU A 190 -2.78 1.67 20.42
CA LEU A 190 -4.07 2.23 20.00
C LEU A 190 -5.13 1.17 19.73
N VAL A 191 -4.74 -0.04 19.32
CA VAL A 191 -5.71 -1.04 18.84
C VAL A 191 -6.54 -1.63 19.97
N PHE A 192 -6.00 -1.74 21.19
CA PHE A 192 -6.69 -2.31 22.36
C PHE A 192 -7.23 -1.25 23.33
N ARG A 193 -7.24 0.03 22.95
CA ARG A 193 -7.57 1.16 23.83
C ARG A 193 -9.08 1.41 24.05
N ARG A 194 -9.90 0.36 23.96
CA ARG A 194 -11.35 0.44 24.20
C ARG A 194 -11.72 -0.09 25.57
#